data_AF-A0A7D7LTE3-F1
#
_entry.id   AF-A0A7D7LTE3-F1
#
_cell.length_a   1.000
_cell.length_b   1.000
_cell.length_c   1.000
_cell.angle_alpha   90.00
_cell.angle_beta   90.00
_cell.angle_gamma   90.00
#
_symmetry.space_group_name_H-M   'P 1'
#
loop_
_entity.id
_entity.type
_entity.pdbx_description
1 polymer ?
#
loop_
_entity_poly.entity_id
_entity_poly.type
_entity_poly.pdbx_seq_one_letter_code
_entity_poly.pdbx_strand_id
1 'polypeptide(L)'
;MKRTLLTRKKISFTLPLIASVTILSLFSSCKEREEDPNETLSVAFTVQATPLVDINAVVTQVGTVQSTKFNVPGTTWSSEPQIVNSSVGAVHLAATGEGVSADSRLIVRIFVNGEQKAVDTAKGINLMAKTVVDFNK
;
A
#
# COMPACT_ATOMS: atom_id res chain seq x y z
N MET A 1 66.47 -32.56 -44.75
CA MET A 1 65.67 -31.79 -45.73
C MET A 1 64.47 -32.64 -46.12
N LYS A 2 63.22 -32.17 -45.86
CA LYS A 2 61.91 -32.73 -46.28
C LYS A 2 61.56 -34.13 -45.75
N ARG A 3 60.32 -34.50 -45.37
CA ARG A 3 59.02 -33.86 -45.14
C ARG A 3 58.06 -35.02 -44.76
N THR A 4 57.11 -34.77 -43.84
CA THR A 4 55.70 -35.28 -43.87
C THR A 4 55.42 -36.80 -43.78
N LEU A 5 54.28 -37.34 -43.33
CA LEU A 5 52.96 -36.85 -42.86
C LEU A 5 52.18 -38.07 -42.30
N LEU A 6 51.17 -37.78 -41.47
CA LEU A 6 49.93 -38.54 -41.25
C LEU A 6 50.07 -39.90 -40.51
N THR A 7 49.21 -40.25 -39.55
CA THR A 7 47.76 -40.38 -39.77
C THR A 7 47.04 -40.50 -38.42
N ARG A 8 45.85 -39.91 -38.32
CA ARG A 8 44.92 -40.02 -37.18
C ARG A 8 44.41 -41.46 -37.02
N LYS A 9 44.22 -41.93 -35.79
CA LYS A 9 43.23 -42.98 -35.49
C LYS A 9 42.56 -42.72 -34.14
N LYS A 10 41.24 -42.53 -34.22
CA LYS A 10 40.31 -42.33 -33.09
C LYS A 10 40.12 -43.68 -32.39
N ILE A 11 40.20 -43.71 -31.06
CA ILE A 11 39.65 -44.81 -30.27
C ILE A 11 38.83 -44.21 -29.12
N SER A 12 37.53 -44.44 -29.26
CA SER A 12 36.44 -44.18 -28.32
C SER A 12 36.58 -45.10 -27.11
N PHE A 13 36.45 -44.55 -25.90
CA PHE A 13 36.25 -45.35 -24.69
C PHE A 13 34.98 -44.87 -23.98
N THR A 14 34.04 -45.79 -23.85
CA THR A 14 32.72 -45.63 -23.24
C THR A 14 32.78 -45.71 -21.71
N LEU A 15 31.88 -44.93 -21.09
CA LEU A 15 31.49 -44.72 -19.68
C LEU A 15 31.82 -45.81 -18.63
N PRO A 16 32.00 -45.38 -17.36
CA PRO A 16 30.90 -45.66 -16.43
C PRO A 16 30.44 -44.47 -15.59
N LEU A 17 29.16 -44.61 -15.23
CA LEU A 17 28.27 -43.78 -14.45
C LEU A 17 28.71 -43.67 -12.97
N ILE A 18 28.83 -42.46 -12.44
CA ILE A 18 28.72 -42.19 -11.00
C ILE A 18 27.91 -40.90 -10.83
N ALA A 19 26.61 -41.09 -10.58
CA ALA A 19 25.75 -40.07 -10.02
C ALA A 19 26.18 -39.80 -8.57
N SER A 20 26.48 -38.55 -8.24
CA SER A 20 26.59 -38.11 -6.85
C SER A 20 25.69 -36.89 -6.67
N VAL A 21 24.42 -37.18 -6.41
CA VAL A 21 23.43 -36.19 -5.99
C VAL A 21 23.61 -36.02 -4.48
N THR A 22 24.42 -35.06 -4.06
CA THR A 22 24.38 -34.59 -2.67
C THR A 22 23.21 -33.62 -2.52
N ILE A 23 22.06 -34.16 -2.11
CA ILE A 23 20.96 -33.37 -1.56
C ILE A 23 21.43 -32.90 -0.19
N LEU A 24 21.95 -31.68 -0.11
CA LEU A 24 22.07 -30.97 1.15
C LEU A 24 20.64 -30.63 1.59
N SER A 25 19.99 -31.55 2.30
CA SER A 25 18.79 -31.27 3.08
C SER A 25 19.18 -30.37 4.25
N LEU A 26 19.33 -29.09 3.95
CA LEU A 26 19.21 -28.04 4.95
C LEU A 26 17.76 -28.09 5.44
N PHE A 27 17.52 -28.87 6.49
CA PHE A 27 16.42 -28.61 7.40
C PHE A 27 16.74 -27.27 8.07
N SER A 28 16.51 -26.17 7.35
CA SER A 28 16.26 -24.88 7.97
C SER A 28 15.04 -25.08 8.84
N SER A 29 15.30 -25.30 10.13
CA SER A 29 14.36 -25.05 11.21
C SER A 29 14.00 -23.56 11.17
N CYS A 30 13.16 -23.18 10.22
CA CYS A 30 12.30 -22.03 10.40
C CYS A 30 11.18 -22.54 11.31
N LYS A 31 11.38 -22.35 12.61
CA LYS A 31 10.25 -22.26 13.55
C LYS A 31 9.17 -21.44 12.85
N GLU A 32 8.01 -22.05 12.65
CA GLU A 32 6.78 -21.35 12.36
C GLU A 32 6.59 -20.39 13.53
N ARG A 33 7.03 -19.14 13.34
CA ARG A 33 6.59 -18.05 14.20
C ARG A 33 5.12 -17.91 13.84
N GLU A 34 4.25 -18.17 14.81
CA GLU A 34 2.85 -17.79 14.72
C GLU A 34 2.82 -16.35 14.20
N GLU A 35 2.37 -16.19 12.96
CA GLU A 35 2.29 -14.90 12.31
C GLU A 35 1.22 -14.12 13.08
N ASP A 36 1.59 -12.96 13.64
CA ASP A 36 0.59 -12.04 14.21
C ASP A 36 -0.42 -11.77 13.08
N PRO A 37 -1.72 -12.12 13.25
CA PRO A 37 -2.70 -11.92 12.19
C PRO A 37 -2.87 -10.44 11.84
N ASN A 38 -2.32 -9.54 12.67
CA ASN A 38 -2.42 -8.11 12.47
C ASN A 38 -1.21 -7.55 11.69
N GLU A 39 -1.50 -7.07 10.49
CA GLU A 39 -0.55 -6.36 9.65
C GLU A 39 -0.20 -4.96 10.17
N THR A 40 1.03 -4.50 9.88
CA THR A 40 1.44 -3.10 10.03
C THR A 40 1.18 -2.34 8.73
N LEU A 41 0.39 -1.27 8.81
CA LEU A 41 -0.14 -0.52 7.67
C LEU A 41 0.28 0.95 7.73
N SER A 42 0.59 1.54 6.59
CA SER A 42 0.78 2.99 6.44
C SER A 42 -0.51 3.62 5.94
N VAL A 43 -1.15 4.45 6.77
CA VAL A 43 -2.42 5.12 6.45
C VAL A 43 -2.19 6.59 6.18
N ALA A 44 -2.77 7.11 5.10
CA ALA A 44 -2.76 8.55 4.80
C ALA A 44 -4.15 9.03 4.38
N PHE A 45 -4.47 10.26 4.75
CA PHE A 45 -5.75 10.90 4.49
C PHE A 45 -5.56 12.09 3.56
N THR A 46 -6.46 12.25 2.58
CA THR A 46 -6.48 13.46 1.75
C THR A 46 -7.88 14.02 1.58
N VAL A 47 -7.95 15.33 1.50
CA VAL A 47 -9.17 16.11 1.22
C VAL A 47 -8.85 17.06 0.08
N GLN A 48 -9.74 17.11 -0.91
CA GLN A 48 -9.62 17.99 -2.06
C GLN A 48 -10.99 18.57 -2.39
N ALA A 49 -11.04 19.89 -2.51
CA ALA A 49 -12.21 20.62 -2.93
C ALA A 49 -12.00 21.28 -4.30
N THR A 50 -13.10 21.61 -4.98
CA THR A 50 -13.04 22.46 -6.18
C THR A 50 -12.57 23.88 -5.82
N PRO A 51 -12.10 24.68 -6.80
CA PRO A 51 -11.73 26.08 -6.55
C PRO A 51 -12.83 26.86 -5.81
N LEU A 52 -12.40 27.80 -4.96
CA LEU A 52 -13.25 28.68 -4.15
C LEU A 52 -14.12 27.99 -3.09
N VAL A 53 -13.97 26.68 -2.87
CA VAL A 53 -14.59 25.99 -1.74
C VAL A 53 -13.71 26.18 -0.50
N ASP A 54 -14.33 26.59 0.60
CA ASP A 54 -13.69 26.66 1.90
C ASP A 54 -13.84 25.31 2.63
N ILE A 55 -12.72 24.72 3.06
CA ILE A 55 -12.72 23.51 3.87
C ILE A 55 -12.82 23.90 5.35
N ASN A 56 -14.00 23.71 5.94
CA ASN A 56 -14.31 24.16 7.30
C ASN A 56 -13.66 23.28 8.36
N ALA A 57 -13.76 21.96 8.19
CA ALA A 57 -13.18 21.01 9.13
C ALA A 57 -12.80 19.70 8.46
N VAL A 58 -11.73 19.08 8.95
CA VAL A 58 -11.32 17.72 8.66
C VAL A 58 -11.22 16.95 9.96
N VAL A 59 -11.85 15.78 10.00
CA VAL A 59 -11.84 14.86 11.14
C VAL A 59 -11.26 13.54 10.67
N THR A 60 -10.21 13.08 11.37
CA THR A 60 -9.67 11.74 11.19
C THR A 60 -9.88 10.94 12.45
N GLN A 61 -10.06 9.63 12.31
CA GLN A 61 -10.09 8.71 13.42
C GLN A 61 -9.32 7.44 13.06
N VAL A 62 -8.44 7.00 13.97
CA VAL A 62 -7.74 5.71 13.89
C VAL A 62 -8.08 4.90 15.12
N GLY A 63 -8.81 3.81 14.94
CA GLY A 63 -9.44 3.08 16.04
C GLY A 63 -10.33 4.03 16.85
N THR A 64 -9.95 4.30 18.09
CA THR A 64 -10.67 5.22 19.00
C THR A 64 -10.05 6.61 19.11
N VAL A 65 -8.93 6.86 18.43
CA VAL A 65 -8.19 8.14 18.52
C VAL A 65 -8.66 9.07 17.43
N GLN A 66 -9.32 10.16 17.80
CA GLN A 66 -9.80 11.19 16.88
C GLN A 66 -8.86 12.41 16.86
N SER A 67 -8.69 13.01 15.69
CA SER A 67 -8.08 14.33 15.50
C SER A 67 -8.99 15.22 14.68
N THR A 68 -8.94 16.53 14.92
CA THR A 68 -9.75 17.51 14.19
C THR A 68 -8.91 18.72 13.82
N LYS A 69 -8.98 19.11 12.55
CA LYS A 69 -8.40 20.34 12.02
C LYS A 69 -9.52 21.25 11.53
N PHE A 70 -9.63 22.42 12.13
CA PHE A 70 -10.56 23.48 11.70
C PHE A 70 -9.84 24.49 10.79
N ASN A 71 -10.62 25.22 9.99
CA ASN A 71 -10.18 26.33 9.15
C ASN A 71 -8.98 25.93 8.28
N VAL A 72 -9.18 24.91 7.44
CA VAL A 72 -8.12 24.37 6.59
C VAL A 72 -7.87 25.37 5.45
N PRO A 73 -6.65 25.93 5.35
CA PRO A 73 -6.36 26.91 4.32
C PRO A 73 -6.29 26.25 2.94
N GLY A 74 -6.85 26.93 1.93
CA GLY A 74 -6.86 26.45 0.55
C GLY A 74 -7.88 25.36 0.29
N THR A 75 -7.78 24.72 -0.87
CA THR A 75 -8.73 23.71 -1.35
C THR A 75 -8.23 22.28 -1.17
N THR A 76 -7.12 22.08 -0.48
CA THR A 76 -6.53 20.75 -0.25
C THR A 76 -6.00 20.61 1.15
N TRP A 77 -6.05 19.38 1.65
CA TRP A 77 -5.37 18.98 2.89
C TRP A 77 -4.94 17.53 2.77
N SER A 78 -3.76 17.23 3.33
CA SER A 78 -3.26 15.87 3.45
C SER A 78 -2.67 15.67 4.83
N SER A 79 -2.83 14.47 5.39
CA SER A 79 -2.07 14.07 6.56
C SER A 79 -0.68 13.58 6.16
N GLU A 80 0.25 13.61 7.11
CA GLU A 80 1.41 12.71 7.03
C GLU A 80 0.94 11.24 7.08
N PRO A 81 1.65 10.31 6.42
CA PRO A 81 1.41 8.88 6.61
C PRO A 81 1.66 8.48 8.06
N GLN A 82 0.76 7.66 8.60
CA GLN A 82 0.81 7.18 9.97
C GLN A 82 0.85 5.65 9.98
N ILE A 83 1.78 5.11 10.74
CA ILE A 83 1.96 3.66 10.89
C ILE A 83 0.99 3.16 11.96
N VAL A 84 0.11 2.26 11.56
CA VAL A 84 -0.93 1.68 12.42
C VAL A 84 -0.89 0.17 12.32
N ASN A 85 -1.31 -0.52 13.37
CA ASN A 85 -1.54 -1.96 13.31
C ASN A 85 -3.01 -2.21 12.95
N SER A 86 -3.30 -3.20 12.11
CA SER A 86 -4.68 -3.50 11.67
C SER A 86 -5.65 -3.83 12.82
N SER A 87 -5.15 -4.23 14.00
CA SER A 87 -5.96 -4.41 15.22
C SER A 87 -6.71 -3.15 15.70
N VAL A 88 -6.37 -1.95 15.19
CA VAL A 88 -7.17 -0.73 15.42
C VAL A 88 -8.58 -0.85 14.84
N GLY A 89 -8.82 -1.84 13.99
CA GLY A 89 -10.12 -2.21 13.44
C GLY A 89 -10.55 -1.35 12.28
N ALA A 90 -10.56 -0.02 12.42
CA ALA A 90 -10.94 0.88 11.32
C ALA A 90 -10.26 2.24 11.38
N VAL A 91 -10.23 2.90 10.22
CA VAL A 91 -9.86 4.29 10.07
C VAL A 91 -10.96 5.06 9.37
N HIS A 92 -11.27 6.26 9.85
CA HIS A 92 -12.33 7.12 9.33
C HIS A 92 -11.77 8.48 8.93
N LEU A 93 -12.35 9.04 7.88
CA LEU A 93 -12.11 10.39 7.42
C LEU A 93 -13.45 11.06 7.14
N ALA A 94 -13.64 12.25 7.69
CA ALA A 94 -14.74 13.13 7.34
C ALA A 94 -14.24 14.54 7.09
N ALA A 95 -14.88 15.25 6.17
CA ALA A 95 -14.61 16.66 5.94
C ALA A 95 -15.92 17.41 5.68
N THR A 96 -15.92 18.68 6.07
CA THR A 96 -16.99 19.63 5.77
C THR A 96 -16.44 20.84 5.05
N GLY A 97 -17.28 21.49 4.26
CA GLY A 97 -16.92 22.72 3.57
C GLY A 97 -18.13 23.48 3.05
N GLU A 98 -17.86 24.69 2.59
CA GLU A 98 -18.85 25.57 1.99
C GLU A 98 -18.50 25.82 0.52
N GLY A 99 -19.41 25.38 -0.36
CA GLY A 99 -19.30 25.50 -1.80
C GLY A 99 -19.93 26.78 -2.33
N VAL A 100 -19.34 27.31 -3.40
CA VAL A 100 -19.83 28.52 -4.07
C VAL A 100 -20.95 28.26 -5.07
N SER A 101 -21.23 27.00 -5.41
CA SER A 101 -22.30 26.64 -6.32
C SER A 101 -22.80 25.21 -6.13
N ALA A 102 -23.88 24.86 -6.83
CA ALA A 102 -24.35 23.48 -6.91
C ALA A 102 -23.33 22.51 -7.51
N ASP A 103 -22.31 23.00 -8.22
CA ASP A 103 -21.25 22.21 -8.85
C ASP A 103 -19.98 22.06 -8.02
N SER A 104 -19.88 22.77 -6.89
CA SER A 104 -18.79 22.61 -5.93
C SER A 104 -18.70 21.16 -5.45
N ARG A 105 -17.48 20.66 -5.28
CA ARG A 105 -17.22 19.31 -4.78
C ARG A 105 -16.23 19.31 -3.62
N LEU A 106 -16.42 18.38 -2.71
CA LEU A 106 -15.47 18.02 -1.65
C LEU A 106 -15.24 16.51 -1.71
N ILE A 107 -13.98 16.12 -1.89
CA ILE A 107 -13.58 14.72 -2.10
C ILE A 107 -12.65 14.34 -0.95
N VAL A 108 -12.96 13.24 -0.27
CA VAL A 108 -12.14 12.68 0.81
C VAL A 108 -11.62 11.31 0.39
N ARG A 109 -10.37 10.99 0.70
CA ARG A 109 -9.73 9.72 0.33
C ARG A 109 -8.89 9.16 1.48
N ILE A 110 -8.91 7.84 1.61
CA ILE A 110 -8.05 7.09 2.51
C ILE A 110 -7.14 6.21 1.66
N PHE A 111 -5.84 6.33 1.92
CA PHE A 111 -4.80 5.51 1.32
C PHE A 111 -4.23 4.56 2.37
N VAL A 112 -4.03 3.30 1.99
CA VAL A 112 -3.36 2.28 2.81
C VAL A 112 -2.20 1.73 1.99
N ASN A 113 -0.99 1.79 2.54
CA ASN A 113 0.26 1.41 1.87
C ASN A 113 0.44 2.11 0.51
N GLY A 114 -0.01 3.37 0.41
CA GLY A 114 0.05 4.18 -0.82
C GLY A 114 -1.06 3.90 -1.83
N GLU A 115 -1.91 2.90 -1.62
CA GLU A 115 -3.04 2.57 -2.49
C GLU A 115 -4.34 3.20 -1.98
N GLN A 116 -5.13 3.83 -2.85
CA GLN A 116 -6.43 4.38 -2.47
C GLN A 116 -7.40 3.23 -2.16
N LYS A 117 -7.82 3.12 -0.90
CA LYS A 117 -8.77 2.08 -0.45
C LYS A 117 -10.20 2.60 -0.31
N ALA A 118 -10.37 3.87 0.00
CA ALA A 118 -11.70 4.46 0.15
C ALA A 118 -11.74 5.90 -0.37
N VAL A 119 -12.89 6.28 -0.93
CA VAL A 119 -13.18 7.63 -1.43
C VAL A 119 -14.65 7.94 -1.21
N ASP A 120 -14.94 9.21 -0.89
CA ASP A 120 -16.30 9.75 -0.92
C ASP A 120 -16.28 11.16 -1.53
N THR A 121 -17.38 11.57 -2.15
CA THR A 121 -17.51 12.88 -2.82
C THR A 121 -18.85 13.52 -2.50
N ALA A 122 -18.80 14.66 -1.84
CA ALA A 122 -19.95 15.55 -1.68
C ALA A 122 -20.03 16.56 -2.82
N LYS A 123 -21.25 16.98 -3.17
CA LYS A 123 -21.52 18.00 -4.19
C LYS A 123 -22.56 19.00 -3.67
N GLY A 124 -22.39 20.29 -3.97
CA GLY A 124 -23.32 21.35 -3.63
C GLY A 124 -22.72 22.48 -2.78
N ILE A 125 -23.59 23.27 -2.16
CA ILE A 125 -23.20 24.42 -1.32
C ILE A 125 -22.80 23.95 0.08
N ASN A 126 -23.59 23.07 0.71
CA ASN A 126 -23.24 22.49 2.01
C ASN A 126 -22.57 21.14 1.76
N LEU A 127 -21.26 21.06 1.98
CA LEU A 127 -20.47 19.89 1.65
C LEU A 127 -20.15 19.10 2.92
N MET A 128 -20.49 17.81 2.92
CA MET A 128 -20.08 16.85 3.94
C MET A 128 -19.76 15.53 3.26
N ALA A 129 -18.50 15.13 3.29
CA ALA A 129 -18.03 13.86 2.75
C ALA A 129 -17.41 13.02 3.88
N LYS A 130 -17.66 11.72 3.89
CA LYS A 130 -17.13 10.80 4.89
C LYS A 130 -16.84 9.43 4.29
N THR A 131 -15.75 8.81 4.72
CA THR A 131 -15.37 7.48 4.26
C THR A 131 -14.62 6.71 5.34
N VAL A 132 -14.51 5.39 5.16
CA VAL A 132 -13.95 4.45 6.14
C VAL A 132 -13.20 3.34 5.44
N VAL A 133 -12.12 2.87 6.06
CA VAL A 133 -11.52 1.57 5.78
C VAL A 133 -11.63 0.73 7.05
N ASP A 134 -12.26 -0.43 6.93
CA ASP A 134 -12.43 -1.42 8.01
C ASP A 134 -11.44 -2.57 7.73
N PHE A 135 -10.53 -2.82 8.67
CA PHE A 135 -9.49 -3.84 8.58
C PHE A 135 -9.99 -5.23 9.01
N ASN A 136 -11.21 -5.34 9.54
CA ASN A 136 -11.78 -6.61 9.99
C ASN A 136 -12.66 -7.31 8.93
N LYS A 137 -12.77 -6.75 7.72
CA LYS A 137 -13.67 -7.21 6.66
C LYS A 137 -12.94 -7.82 5.47
#